data_AF-A0A554LFK5-F1
#
_entry.id   AF-A0A554LFK5-F1
#
_cell.length_a   1.000
_cell.length_b   1.000
_cell.length_c   1.000
_cell.angle_alpha   90.00
_cell.angle_beta   90.00
_cell.angle_gamma   90.00
#
_symmetry.space_group_name_H-M   'P 1'
#
loop_
_entity.id
_entity.type
_entity.pdbx_description
1 polymer ?
#
loop_
_entity_poly.entity_id
_entity_poly.type
_entity_poly.pdbx_seq_one_letter_code
_entity_poly.pdbx_strand_id
1 'polypeptide(L)'
;MKIEIDQSGRIEDTSKLSVVAYSNDHHKSLLITARDKKTIQVVFRKMGQPKLFVYKLFAVAIFVLIKNELKRIDQIIIDREYTGYENLIKQLIFEIAERNKKEIEKDIIHFHSIGRRCNAHGVSIKAYRMRRADIRLSAKEFFEIGVVK
;
A
#
# COMPACT_ATOMS: atom_id res chain seq x y z
N MET A 1 8.42 9.86 13.73
CA MET A 1 7.15 10.49 13.34
C MET A 1 5.99 9.50 13.35
N LYS A 2 4.78 9.95 13.69
CA LYS A 2 3.54 9.17 13.49
C LYS A 2 2.96 9.47 12.12
N ILE A 3 2.55 8.45 11.36
CA ILE A 3 1.85 8.59 10.08
C ILE A 3 0.54 7.80 10.04
N GLU A 4 -0.41 8.33 9.29
CA GLU A 4 -1.67 7.65 8.96
C GLU A 4 -1.67 7.30 7.47
N ILE A 5 -2.07 6.08 7.12
CA ILE A 5 -2.14 5.58 5.74
C ILE A 5 -3.59 5.31 5.38
N ASP A 6 -4.03 5.87 4.25
CA ASP A 6 -5.35 5.66 3.67
C ASP A 6 -5.27 5.35 2.17
N GLN A 7 -6.36 4.82 1.62
CA GLN A 7 -6.51 4.45 0.22
C GLN A 7 -7.65 5.22 -0.44
N SER A 8 -7.52 5.48 -1.74
CA SER A 8 -8.63 5.91 -2.59
C SER A 8 -8.67 5.08 -3.87
N GLY A 9 -9.84 4.52 -4.15
CA GLY A 9 -10.02 3.53 -5.21
C GLY A 9 -9.54 2.14 -4.78
N ARG A 10 -10.47 1.21 -4.67
CA ARG A 10 -10.21 -0.16 -4.20
C ARG A 10 -9.30 -0.95 -5.14
N ILE A 11 -8.41 -1.75 -4.56
CA ILE A 11 -7.45 -2.54 -5.35
C ILE A 11 -8.17 -3.58 -6.19
N GLU A 12 -9.20 -4.23 -5.65
CA GLU A 12 -10.02 -5.23 -6.35
C GLU A 12 -10.79 -4.66 -7.55
N ASP A 13 -11.11 -3.36 -7.55
CA ASP A 13 -11.68 -2.66 -8.71
C ASP A 13 -10.59 -2.40 -9.76
N THR A 14 -10.23 -3.45 -10.49
CA THR A 14 -9.17 -3.41 -11.52
C THR A 14 -9.53 -2.56 -12.74
N SER A 15 -10.75 -2.04 -12.83
CA SER A 15 -11.16 -1.10 -13.88
C SER A 15 -10.71 0.33 -13.59
N LYS A 16 -10.44 0.66 -12.32
CA LYS A 16 -10.04 2.00 -11.86
C LYS A 16 -8.60 1.99 -11.37
N LEU A 17 -7.99 3.17 -11.26
CA LEU A 17 -6.73 3.33 -10.55
C LEU A 17 -6.95 3.18 -9.03
N SER A 18 -5.86 3.03 -8.29
CA SER A 18 -5.85 3.10 -6.82
C SER A 18 -4.75 4.05 -6.39
N VAL A 19 -4.97 4.78 -5.31
CA VAL A 19 -3.97 5.61 -4.65
C VAL A 19 -3.85 5.16 -3.20
N VAL A 20 -2.63 4.97 -2.73
CA VAL A 20 -2.30 4.80 -1.31
C VAL A 20 -1.49 6.02 -0.90
N ALA A 21 -1.85 6.66 0.20
CA ALA A 21 -1.14 7.85 0.67
C ALA A 21 -0.96 7.79 2.18
N TYR A 22 0.07 8.49 2.67
CA TYR A 22 0.17 8.82 4.08
C TYR A 22 0.17 10.32 4.31
N SER A 23 -0.20 10.71 5.51
CA SER A 23 -0.09 12.09 5.97
C SER A 23 0.34 12.20 7.43
N ASN A 24 1.11 13.25 7.69
CA ASN A 24 1.33 13.93 8.96
C ASN A 24 1.60 15.43 8.66
N ASP A 25 2.68 16.04 9.16
CA ASP A 25 3.20 17.34 8.71
C ASP A 25 3.70 17.33 7.25
N HIS A 26 4.05 16.14 6.74
CA HIS A 26 4.36 15.87 5.35
C HIS A 26 3.34 14.89 4.76
N HIS A 27 3.25 14.84 3.44
CA HIS A 27 2.38 13.91 2.74
C HIS A 27 3.09 13.29 1.56
N LYS A 28 2.66 12.09 1.22
CA LYS A 28 3.15 11.38 0.05
C LYS A 28 2.08 10.43 -0.45
N SER A 29 2.02 10.28 -1.75
CA SER A 29 1.03 9.48 -2.45
C SER A 29 1.69 8.55 -3.46
N LEU A 30 1.10 7.36 -3.62
CA LEU A 30 1.52 6.35 -4.57
C LEU A 30 0.30 5.93 -5.39
N LEU A 31 0.45 5.96 -6.72
CA LEU A 31 -0.60 5.59 -7.66
C LEU A 31 -0.31 4.22 -8.30
N ILE A 32 -1.37 3.42 -8.45
CA ILE A 32 -1.38 2.14 -9.17
C ILE A 32 -2.42 2.23 -10.28
N THR A 33 -2.01 2.02 -11.53
CA THR A 33 -2.94 2.13 -12.67
C THR A 33 -3.82 0.90 -12.79
N ALA A 34 -5.00 1.04 -13.42
CA ALA A 34 -5.85 -0.09 -13.78
C ALA A 34 -5.10 -1.15 -14.61
N ARG A 35 -4.22 -0.72 -15.53
CA ARG A 35 -3.39 -1.61 -16.35
C ARG A 35 -2.43 -2.44 -15.48
N ASP A 36 -1.73 -1.78 -14.56
CA ASP A 36 -0.78 -2.44 -13.66
C ASP A 36 -1.51 -3.45 -12.74
N LYS A 37 -2.67 -3.06 -12.18
CA LYS A 37 -3.51 -3.97 -11.36
C LYS A 37 -3.94 -5.22 -12.12
N LYS A 38 -4.42 -5.07 -13.37
CA LYS A 38 -4.82 -6.20 -14.22
C LYS A 38 -3.64 -7.15 -14.49
N THR A 39 -2.47 -6.61 -14.85
CA THR A 39 -1.27 -7.41 -15.09
C THR A 39 -0.89 -8.24 -13.87
N ILE A 40 -0.91 -7.64 -12.67
CA ILE A 40 -0.58 -8.34 -11.43
C ILE A 40 -1.64 -9.41 -11.12
N GLN A 41 -2.93 -9.06 -11.22
CA GLN A 41 -4.03 -10.00 -10.94
C GLN A 41 -3.98 -11.25 -11.83
N VAL A 42 -3.61 -11.11 -13.11
CA VAL A 42 -3.48 -12.26 -14.03
C VAL A 42 -2.47 -13.29 -13.50
N VAL A 43 -1.36 -12.85 -12.91
CA VAL A 43 -0.36 -13.75 -12.35
C VAL A 43 -0.92 -14.51 -11.14
N PHE A 44 -1.56 -13.81 -10.20
CA PHE A 44 -2.19 -14.45 -9.05
C PHE A 44 -3.33 -15.41 -9.44
N ARG A 45 -4.09 -15.10 -10.50
CA ARG A 45 -5.10 -16.02 -11.05
C ARG A 45 -4.47 -17.30 -11.59
N LYS A 46 -3.38 -17.19 -12.35
CA LYS A 46 -2.66 -18.34 -12.90
C LYS A 46 -2.06 -19.23 -11.80
N MET A 47 -1.71 -18.65 -10.65
CA MET A 47 -1.22 -19.37 -9.47
C MET A 47 -2.33 -19.99 -8.60
N GLY A 48 -3.61 -19.83 -8.98
CA GLY A 48 -4.74 -20.31 -8.17
C GLY A 48 -4.99 -19.50 -6.89
N GLN A 49 -4.40 -18.31 -6.77
CA GLN A 49 -4.49 -17.46 -5.57
C GLN A 49 -5.05 -16.05 -5.87
N PRO A 50 -6.23 -15.94 -6.52
CA PRO A 50 -6.75 -14.66 -7.00
C PRO A 50 -7.08 -13.65 -5.88
N LYS A 51 -7.37 -14.11 -4.66
CA LYS A 51 -7.63 -13.24 -3.51
C LYS A 51 -6.36 -12.62 -2.94
N LEU A 52 -5.24 -13.36 -2.97
CA LEU A 52 -3.96 -12.89 -2.41
C LEU A 52 -3.41 -11.66 -3.14
N PHE A 53 -3.78 -11.48 -4.41
CA PHE A 53 -3.51 -10.28 -5.20
C PHE A 53 -3.81 -8.98 -4.43
N VAL A 54 -4.99 -8.89 -3.80
CA VAL A 54 -5.45 -7.65 -3.17
C VAL A 54 -4.54 -7.29 -2.00
N TYR A 55 -4.32 -8.24 -1.09
CA TYR A 55 -3.52 -8.03 0.12
C TYR A 55 -2.04 -7.83 -0.19
N LYS A 56 -1.48 -8.60 -1.13
CA LYS A 56 -0.07 -8.46 -1.52
C LYS A 56 0.18 -7.13 -2.23
N LEU A 57 -0.70 -6.71 -3.13
CA LEU A 57 -0.57 -5.41 -3.79
C LEU A 57 -0.70 -4.25 -2.80
N PHE A 58 -1.63 -4.34 -1.85
CA PHE A 58 -1.76 -3.33 -0.81
C PHE A 58 -0.50 -3.24 0.06
N ALA A 59 0.02 -4.39 0.52
CA ALA A 59 1.24 -4.46 1.32
C ALA A 59 2.47 -3.91 0.58
N VAL A 60 2.66 -4.26 -0.71
CA VAL A 60 3.75 -3.71 -1.52
C VAL A 60 3.60 -2.21 -1.72
N ALA A 61 2.39 -1.71 -1.97
CA ALA A 61 2.14 -0.28 -2.11
C ALA A 61 2.51 0.49 -0.83
N ILE A 62 2.10 -0.01 0.33
CA ILE A 62 2.49 0.58 1.63
C ILE A 62 4.00 0.58 1.79
N PHE A 63 4.66 -0.56 1.56
CA PHE A 63 6.11 -0.64 1.70
C PHE A 63 6.84 0.34 0.78
N VAL A 64 6.48 0.39 -0.50
CA VAL A 64 7.09 1.31 -1.48
C VAL A 64 6.90 2.77 -1.08
N LEU A 65 5.74 3.09 -0.51
CA LEU A 65 5.42 4.44 -0.06
C LEU A 65 6.38 4.88 1.08
N ILE A 66 6.67 3.99 2.03
CA ILE A 66 7.42 4.31 3.27
C ILE A 66 8.90 3.91 3.28
N LYS A 67 9.36 3.03 2.37
CA LYS A 67 10.70 2.36 2.44
C LYS A 67 11.92 3.29 2.58
N ASN A 68 11.80 4.53 2.11
CA ASN A 68 12.88 5.53 2.14
C ASN A 68 12.84 6.39 3.41
N GLU A 69 11.78 6.29 4.22
CA GLU A 69 11.53 7.14 5.38
C GLU A 69 11.39 6.33 6.67
N LEU A 70 11.53 5.00 6.61
CA LEU A 70 11.38 4.08 7.75
C LEU A 70 12.11 4.53 9.02
N LYS A 71 13.37 4.97 8.91
CA LYS A 71 14.18 5.44 10.06
C LYS A 71 13.60 6.65 10.80
N ARG A 72 12.66 7.36 10.17
CA ARG A 72 12.04 8.57 10.72
C ARG A 72 10.61 8.30 11.19
N ILE A 73 10.09 7.07 11.03
CA ILE A 73 8.72 6.70 11.35
C ILE A 73 8.72 5.88 12.63
N ASP A 74 8.06 6.40 13.66
CA ASP A 74 7.94 5.76 14.98
C ASP A 74 6.62 4.99 15.07
N GLN A 75 5.61 5.37 14.28
CA GLN A 75 4.31 4.73 14.28
C GLN A 75 3.61 4.86 12.93
N ILE A 76 3.00 3.77 12.47
CA ILE A 76 2.22 3.64 11.25
C ILE A 76 0.81 3.17 11.64
N ILE A 77 -0.18 4.00 11.38
CA ILE A 77 -1.59 3.62 11.49
C ILE A 77 -2.14 3.42 10.08
N ILE A 78 -2.66 2.23 9.80
CA ILE A 78 -3.28 1.88 8.51
C ILE A 78 -4.79 1.83 8.69
N ASP A 79 -5.54 2.46 7.79
CA ASP A 79 -7.00 2.37 7.81
C ASP A 79 -7.51 0.94 7.58
N ARG A 80 -8.62 0.59 8.22
CA ARG A 80 -9.23 -0.75 8.15
C ARG A 80 -10.03 -0.95 6.85
N GLU A 81 -9.38 -0.76 5.70
CA GLU A 81 -9.99 -0.97 4.38
C GLU A 81 -10.33 -2.46 4.15
N TYR A 82 -9.51 -3.37 4.68
CA TYR A 82 -9.64 -4.83 4.50
C TYR A 82 -9.81 -5.56 5.83
N THR A 83 -10.93 -5.30 6.51
CA THR A 83 -11.26 -5.91 7.82
C THR A 83 -11.12 -7.43 7.82
N GLY A 84 -10.44 -7.96 8.84
CA GLY A 84 -10.18 -9.40 9.02
C GLY A 84 -8.88 -9.91 8.37
N TYR A 85 -8.16 -9.04 7.64
CA TYR A 85 -6.89 -9.37 6.99
C TYR A 85 -5.71 -8.54 7.51
N GLU A 86 -5.87 -7.86 8.64
CA GLU A 86 -4.86 -6.98 9.25
C GLU A 86 -3.56 -7.72 9.52
N ASN A 87 -3.65 -8.90 10.16
CA ASN A 87 -2.49 -9.73 10.46
C ASN A 87 -1.78 -10.22 9.19
N LEU A 88 -2.55 -10.62 8.17
CA LEU A 88 -1.99 -11.02 6.88
C LEU A 88 -1.24 -9.85 6.22
N ILE A 89 -1.87 -8.67 6.14
CA ILE A 89 -1.25 -7.48 5.55
C ILE A 89 0.02 -7.11 6.32
N LYS A 90 -0.03 -7.13 7.66
CA LYS A 90 1.14 -6.87 8.52
C LYS A 90 2.27 -7.85 8.24
N GLN A 91 1.98 -9.15 8.19
CA GLN A 91 2.96 -10.17 7.84
C GLN A 91 3.57 -9.93 6.46
N LEU A 92 2.73 -9.65 5.45
CA LEU A 92 3.20 -9.39 4.09
C LEU A 92 4.14 -8.18 4.03
N ILE A 93 3.84 -7.10 4.77
CA ILE A 93 4.71 -5.92 4.86
C ILE A 93 6.09 -6.30 5.43
N PHE A 94 6.14 -7.08 6.51
CA PHE A 94 7.41 -7.52 7.09
C PHE A 94 8.21 -8.42 6.14
N GLU A 95 7.57 -9.41 5.52
CA GLU A 95 8.22 -10.28 4.52
C GLU A 95 8.82 -9.46 3.37
N ILE A 96 8.09 -8.45 2.90
CA ILE A 96 8.58 -7.56 1.84
C ILE A 96 9.78 -6.75 2.34
N ALA A 97 9.71 -6.19 3.55
CA ALA A 97 10.79 -5.39 4.12
C ALA A 97 12.09 -6.20 4.30
N GLU A 98 11.98 -7.40 4.88
CA GLU A 98 13.09 -8.33 5.08
C GLU A 98 13.79 -8.67 3.75
N ARG A 99 13.01 -9.06 2.73
CA ARG A 99 13.53 -9.36 1.39
C ARG A 99 14.26 -8.18 0.76
N ASN A 100 13.80 -6.96 1.03
CA ASN A 100 14.39 -5.73 0.52
C ASN A 100 15.48 -5.16 1.44
N LYS A 101 15.96 -5.94 2.42
CA LYS A 101 16.99 -5.55 3.41
C LYS A 101 16.65 -4.24 4.12
N LYS A 102 15.36 -4.08 4.47
CA LYS A 102 14.84 -2.96 5.25
C LYS A 102 14.35 -3.47 6.59
N GLU A 103 14.79 -2.81 7.64
CA GLU A 103 14.32 -3.07 8.99
C GLU A 103 13.05 -2.27 9.27
N ILE A 104 12.03 -2.96 9.78
CA ILE A 104 10.79 -2.37 10.28
C ILE A 104 10.58 -2.95 11.67
N GLU A 105 10.50 -2.08 12.67
CA GLU A 105 10.17 -2.48 14.03
C GLU A 105 8.78 -3.14 14.09
N LYS A 106 8.66 -4.26 14.81
CA LYS A 106 7.44 -5.09 14.77
C LYS A 106 6.21 -4.39 15.33
N ASP A 107 6.42 -3.47 16.26
CA ASP A 107 5.35 -2.88 17.05
C ASP A 107 4.89 -1.51 16.55
N ILE A 108 5.47 -0.99 15.45
CA ILE A 108 5.11 0.33 14.92
C ILE A 108 3.87 0.30 14.02
N ILE A 109 3.47 -0.86 13.51
CA ILE A 109 2.32 -1.00 12.58
C ILE A 109 1.05 -1.39 13.34
N HIS A 110 0.03 -0.53 13.23
CA HIS A 110 -1.30 -0.72 13.82
C HIS A 110 -2.43 -0.48 12.80
N PHE A 111 -3.60 -1.07 13.05
CA PHE A 111 -4.79 -0.91 12.22
C PHE A 111 -5.94 -0.30 13.02
N HIS A 112 -6.40 0.88 12.60
CA HIS A 112 -7.50 1.61 13.22
C HIS A 112 -8.40 2.20 12.15
N SER A 113 -9.65 2.50 12.48
CA SER A 113 -10.51 3.27 11.57
C SER A 113 -10.08 4.72 11.56
N ILE A 114 -9.41 5.14 10.50
CA ILE A 114 -8.93 6.50 10.29
C ILE A 114 -10.01 7.21 9.47
N GLY A 115 -11.04 7.73 10.13
CA GLY A 115 -12.24 8.25 9.46
C GLY A 115 -11.95 9.33 8.39
N ARG A 116 -12.92 9.57 7.50
CA ARG A 116 -12.84 10.46 6.31
C ARG A 116 -12.38 11.92 6.53
N ARG A 117 -12.17 12.34 7.77
CA ARG A 117 -11.66 13.67 8.14
C ARG A 117 -10.14 13.70 8.36
N CYS A 118 -9.46 12.56 8.25
CA CYS A 118 -8.01 12.53 8.41
C CYS A 118 -7.29 13.13 7.20
N ASN A 119 -6.08 13.65 7.42
CA ASN A 119 -5.31 14.30 6.37
C ASN A 119 -4.89 13.30 5.27
N ALA A 120 -4.62 12.04 5.64
CA ALA A 120 -4.28 10.98 4.69
C ALA A 120 -5.38 10.73 3.66
N HIS A 121 -6.65 10.75 4.10
CA HIS A 121 -7.82 10.66 3.20
C HIS A 121 -7.84 11.82 2.19
N GLY A 122 -7.58 13.04 2.66
CA GLY A 122 -7.51 14.24 1.81
C GLY A 122 -6.43 14.12 0.73
N VAL A 123 -5.26 13.59 1.09
CA VAL A 123 -4.13 13.38 0.16
C VAL A 123 -4.49 12.31 -0.88
N SER A 124 -4.99 11.15 -0.44
CA SER A 124 -5.33 10.04 -1.34
C SER A 124 -6.44 10.41 -2.32
N ILE A 125 -7.49 11.09 -1.85
CA ILE A 125 -8.63 11.46 -2.71
C ILE A 125 -8.26 12.54 -3.73
N LYS A 126 -7.42 13.50 -3.34
CA LYS A 126 -6.93 14.55 -4.24
C LYS A 126 -6.07 13.94 -5.34
N ALA A 127 -5.10 13.10 -4.99
CA ALA A 127 -4.25 12.40 -5.95
C ALA A 127 -5.06 11.48 -6.88
N TYR A 128 -6.08 10.79 -6.34
CA TYR A 128 -7.00 9.95 -7.11
C TYR A 128 -7.76 10.77 -8.16
N ARG A 129 -8.34 11.92 -7.77
CA ARG A 129 -9.11 12.80 -8.67
C ARG A 129 -8.23 13.44 -9.75
N MET A 130 -7.02 13.86 -9.38
CA MET A 130 -6.06 14.47 -10.33
C MET A 130 -5.33 13.43 -11.19
N ARG A 131 -5.46 12.14 -10.87
CA ARG A 131 -4.71 11.04 -11.53
C ARG A 131 -3.20 11.24 -11.52
N ARG A 132 -2.70 11.89 -10.46
CA ARG A 132 -1.27 12.22 -10.26
C ARG A 132 -0.92 12.00 -8.80
N ALA A 133 0.21 11.35 -8.57
CA ALA A 133 0.77 11.06 -7.27
C ALA A 133 2.29 11.30 -7.30
N ASP A 134 2.92 11.28 -6.13
CA ASP A 134 4.36 11.49 -5.98
C ASP A 134 5.16 10.30 -6.52
N ILE A 135 4.62 9.09 -6.35
CA ILE A 135 5.20 7.85 -6.86
C ILE A 135 4.16 7.10 -7.69
N ARG A 136 4.63 6.31 -8.66
CA ARG A 136 3.81 5.31 -9.36
C ARG A 136 4.40 3.92 -9.14
N LEU A 137 3.58 2.98 -8.68
CA LEU A 137 3.94 1.56 -8.62
C LEU A 137 3.54 0.87 -9.92
N SER A 138 4.53 0.42 -10.68
CA SER A 138 4.31 -0.37 -11.90
C SER A 138 4.18 -1.86 -11.59
N ALA A 139 3.61 -2.65 -12.50
CA ALA A 139 3.59 -4.12 -12.35
C ALA A 139 5.01 -4.70 -12.28
N LYS A 140 5.96 -4.15 -13.05
CA LYS A 140 7.37 -4.57 -13.03
C LYS A 140 7.97 -4.38 -11.63
N GLU A 141 7.87 -3.17 -11.08
CA GLU A 141 8.37 -2.85 -9.74
C GLU A 141 7.67 -3.69 -8.67
N PHE A 142 6.36 -3.92 -8.80
CA PHE A 142 5.63 -4.81 -7.89
C PHE A 142 6.27 -6.21 -7.82
N PHE A 143 6.60 -6.81 -8.97
CA PHE A 143 7.22 -8.14 -8.99
C PHE A 143 8.65 -8.12 -8.49
N GLU A 144 9.42 -7.06 -8.78
CA GLU A 144 10.79 -6.86 -8.28
C GLU A 144 10.83 -6.77 -6.75
N ILE A 145 9.87 -6.06 -6.15
CA ILE A 145 9.83 -5.81 -4.71
C ILE A 145 9.11 -6.95 -3.96
N GLY A 146 8.02 -7.44 -4.52
CA GLY A 146 7.08 -8.32 -3.83
C GLY A 146 7.25 -9.81 -4.11
N VAL A 147 7.93 -10.20 -5.20
CA VAL A 147 7.83 -11.57 -5.75
C VAL A 147 9.13 -12.16 -6.33
N VAL A 148 10.31 -11.52 -6.25
CA VAL A 148 11.48 -12.14 -6.91
C VAL A 148 11.88 -13.47 -6.24
N LYS A 149 12.00 -14.45 -7.14
CA LYS A 149 12.36 -15.87 -6.98
C LYS A 149 13.63 -16.07 -6.19
#